data_AF-A0A7C4Q5V0-F1
#
_entry.id   AF-A0A7C4Q5V0-F1
#
_cell.length_a   1.000
_cell.length_b   1.000
_cell.length_c   1.000
_cell.angle_alpha   90.00
_cell.angle_beta   90.00
_cell.angle_gamma   90.00
#
_symmetry.space_group_name_H-M   'P 1'
#
loop_
_entity.id
_entity.type
_entity.pdbx_description
1 polymer ?
#
loop_
_entity_poly.entity_id
_entity_poly.type
_entity_poly.pdbx_seq_one_letter_code
_entity_poly.pdbx_strand_id
1 'polypeptide(L)'
;MKRKTSKKKEKNINYRDLLIDTIREKKLPILIGISVFIISYIFLSGFLLKNKILTIKKVNPTPQIKKDEKKIKKYIVKEGDYLWIIALQAYGDGYAWVKIAEKNKINNPNDITPGQVLILP
;
A
#
# COMPACT_ATOMS: atom_id res chain seq x y z
N MET A 1 57.22 -49.61 27.01
CA MET A 1 57.02 -48.45 26.11
C MET A 1 55.67 -47.79 26.43
N LYS A 2 55.63 -46.74 27.27
CA LYS A 2 54.39 -46.06 27.69
C LYS A 2 54.11 -44.89 26.74
N ARG A 3 53.02 -44.96 25.96
CA ARG A 3 52.58 -43.87 25.08
C ARG A 3 51.92 -42.78 25.93
N LYS A 4 52.45 -41.56 25.88
CA LYS A 4 51.80 -40.36 26.44
C LYS A 4 50.69 -39.93 25.49
N THR A 5 49.44 -40.03 25.92
CA THR A 5 48.30 -39.46 25.20
C THR A 5 48.20 -37.97 25.51
N SER A 6 48.31 -37.12 24.48
CA SER A 6 48.09 -35.68 24.60
C SER A 6 46.59 -35.39 24.71
N LYS A 7 46.16 -34.81 25.83
CA LYS A 7 44.78 -34.38 26.06
C LYS A 7 44.47 -33.19 25.13
N LYS A 8 43.70 -33.43 24.07
CA LYS A 8 43.14 -32.40 23.20
C LYS A 8 42.14 -31.56 24.02
N LYS A 9 42.47 -30.30 24.31
CA LYS A 9 41.55 -29.34 24.95
C LYS A 9 40.38 -29.08 24.00
N GLU A 10 39.22 -29.63 24.31
CA GLU A 10 37.97 -29.38 23.61
C GLU A 10 37.53 -27.94 23.91
N LYS A 11 37.72 -27.04 22.95
CA LYS A 11 37.23 -25.67 23.07
C LYS A 11 35.72 -25.72 22.85
N ASN A 12 34.94 -25.79 23.93
CA ASN A 12 33.48 -25.69 23.86
C ASN A 12 33.13 -24.26 23.43
N ILE A 13 32.91 -24.07 22.14
CA ILE A 13 32.65 -22.74 21.57
C ILE A 13 31.22 -22.36 21.92
N ASN A 14 31.07 -21.57 22.97
CA ASN A 14 29.79 -20.95 23.30
C ASN A 14 29.59 -19.73 22.40
N TYR A 15 28.76 -19.90 21.36
CA TYR A 15 28.45 -18.85 20.40
C TYR A 15 27.80 -17.62 21.02
N ARG A 16 27.11 -17.77 22.16
CA ARG A 16 26.55 -16.63 22.89
C ARG A 16 27.68 -15.72 23.38
N ASP A 17 28.71 -16.31 23.96
CA ASP A 17 29.84 -15.57 24.54
C ASP A 17 30.68 -14.93 23.43
N LEU A 18 30.92 -15.65 22.33
CA LEU A 18 31.61 -15.09 21.15
C LEU A 18 30.85 -13.92 20.51
N LEU A 19 29.52 -13.98 20.44
CA LEU A 19 28.70 -12.89 19.92
C LEU A 19 28.72 -11.69 20.85
N ILE A 20 28.64 -11.92 22.16
CA ILE A 20 28.74 -10.86 23.18
C ILE A 20 30.11 -10.17 23.10
N ASP A 21 31.19 -10.92 22.91
CA ASP A 21 32.55 -10.39 22.76
C ASP A 21 32.73 -9.64 21.44
N THR A 22 32.16 -10.18 20.35
CA THR A 22 32.18 -9.51 19.03
C THR A 22 31.39 -8.20 19.05
N ILE A 23 30.21 -8.18 19.67
CA ILE A 23 29.41 -6.98 19.86
C ILE A 23 30.16 -6.00 20.76
N ARG A 24 30.91 -6.49 21.76
CA ARG A 24 31.66 -5.66 22.71
C ARG A 24 32.87 -4.96 22.10
N GLU A 25 33.58 -5.61 21.20
CA GLU A 25 34.78 -5.04 20.56
C GLU A 25 34.44 -4.15 19.35
N LYS A 26 33.35 -4.43 18.64
CA LYS A 26 32.92 -3.69 17.43
C LYS A 26 31.65 -2.86 17.65
N LYS A 27 31.42 -2.38 18.88
CA LYS A 27 30.22 -1.58 19.27
C LYS A 27 29.99 -0.39 18.34
N LEU A 28 31.06 0.31 17.97
CA LEU A 28 30.97 1.59 17.29
C LEU A 28 30.41 1.49 15.84
N PRO A 29 30.94 0.65 14.94
CA PRO A 29 30.38 0.51 13.58
C PRO A 29 29.03 -0.24 13.53
N ILE A 30 28.80 -1.22 14.43
CA ILE A 30 27.55 -2.00 14.44
C ILE A 30 26.37 -1.11 14.87
N LEU A 31 26.56 -0.24 15.86
CA LEU A 31 25.53 0.70 16.33
C LEU A 31 25.13 1.72 15.26
N ILE A 32 26.10 2.19 14.45
CA ILE A 32 25.85 3.10 13.34
C ILE A 32 25.05 2.39 12.24
N GLY A 33 25.41 1.14 11.90
CA GLY A 33 24.68 0.35 10.89
C GLY A 33 23.22 0.10 11.26
N ILE A 34 22.96 -0.26 12.53
CA ILE A 34 21.59 -0.47 13.04
C ILE A 34 20.79 0.85 13.00
N SER A 35 21.42 1.97 13.38
CA SER A 35 20.78 3.30 13.32
C SER A 35 20.37 3.68 11.89
N VAL A 36 21.24 3.44 10.90
CA VAL A 36 20.94 3.72 9.49
C VAL A 36 19.82 2.84 8.96
N PHE A 37 19.78 1.56 9.34
CA PHE A 37 18.74 0.63 8.93
C PHE A 37 17.37 1.02 9.53
N ILE A 38 17.34 1.47 10.79
CA ILE A 38 16.12 1.95 11.45
C ILE A 38 15.61 3.22 10.76
N ILE A 39 16.49 4.19 10.47
CA ILE A 39 16.10 5.43 9.77
C ILE A 39 15.58 5.13 8.36
N SER A 40 16.27 4.25 7.61
CA SER A 40 15.84 3.81 6.28
C SER A 40 14.47 3.11 6.32
N TYR A 41 14.24 2.24 7.30
CA TYR A 41 12.96 1.55 7.48
C TYR A 41 11.83 2.50 7.88
N ILE A 42 12.07 3.49 8.75
CA ILE A 42 11.09 4.53 9.11
C ILE A 42 10.71 5.35 7.87
N PHE A 43 11.69 5.72 7.04
CA PHE A 43 11.45 6.47 5.81
C PHE A 43 10.67 5.66 4.77
N LEU A 44 11.00 4.38 4.61
CA LEU A 44 10.31 3.47 3.69
C LEU A 44 8.89 3.11 4.17
N SER A 45 8.73 2.86 5.47
CA SER A 45 7.42 2.56 6.07
C SER A 45 6.48 3.78 6.06
N GLY A 46 6.99 4.98 6.31
CA GLY A 46 6.21 6.22 6.19
C GLY A 46 5.74 6.51 4.75
N PHE A 47 6.55 6.18 3.75
CA PHE A 47 6.21 6.31 2.34
C PHE A 47 5.09 5.34 1.91
N LEU A 48 5.10 4.11 2.42
CA LEU A 48 4.10 3.09 2.06
C LEU A 48 2.74 3.29 2.75
N LEU A 49 2.68 3.99 3.89
CA LEU A 49 1.42 4.22 4.62
C LEU A 49 0.64 5.47 4.17
N LYS A 50 1.24 6.38 3.39
CA LYS A 50 0.58 7.66 3.02
C LYS A 50 -0.61 7.48 2.06
N ASN A 51 -0.69 6.36 1.34
CA ASN A 51 -1.66 6.15 0.26
C ASN A 51 -2.97 5.47 0.70
N LYS A 52 -3.14 5.14 1.99
CA LYS A 52 -4.29 4.37 2.50
C LYS A 52 -4.96 4.96 3.75
N ILE A 53 -4.71 6.22 4.10
CA ILE A 53 -5.22 6.81 5.36
C ILE A 53 -6.36 7.81 5.14
N LEU A 54 -6.59 8.31 3.92
CA LEU A 54 -7.72 9.20 3.62
C LEU A 54 -9.05 8.48 3.36
N THR A 55 -9.09 7.15 3.43
CA THR A 55 -10.29 6.33 3.23
C THR A 55 -10.78 5.60 4.49
N ILE A 56 -10.28 5.96 5.70
CA ILE A 56 -10.63 5.25 6.95
C ILE A 56 -11.05 6.21 8.09
N LYS A 57 -11.57 7.40 7.78
CA LYS A 57 -12.17 8.30 8.79
C LYS A 57 -13.67 8.51 8.56
N LYS A 58 -14.44 7.41 8.43
CA LYS A 58 -15.88 7.39 8.75
C LYS A 58 -16.47 5.96 8.76
N VAL A 59 -16.16 5.14 9.76
CA VAL A 59 -16.99 3.96 10.05
C VAL A 59 -17.18 3.83 11.56
N ASN A 60 -18.31 4.30 12.07
CA ASN A 60 -18.88 3.86 13.35
C ASN A 60 -19.78 2.64 13.08
N PRO A 61 -19.74 1.57 13.90
CA PRO A 61 -20.57 0.39 13.69
C PRO A 61 -21.87 0.45 14.51
N THR A 62 -23.01 0.35 13.84
CA THR A 62 -24.30 -0.06 14.44
C THR A 62 -25.13 -0.69 13.32
N PRO A 63 -25.73 -1.88 13.52
CA PRO A 63 -26.45 -2.58 12.47
C PRO A 63 -27.83 -1.93 12.29
N GLN A 64 -27.94 -1.10 11.25
CA GLN A 64 -29.23 -0.63 10.75
C GLN A 64 -29.22 -0.85 9.24
N ILE A 65 -30.26 -1.50 8.74
CA ILE A 65 -30.50 -1.84 7.33
C ILE A 65 -30.46 -0.54 6.52
N LYS A 66 -29.31 -0.22 5.94
CA LYS A 66 -29.13 0.96 5.09
C LYS A 66 -29.66 0.63 3.71
N LYS A 67 -30.86 1.12 3.42
CA LYS A 67 -31.28 1.39 2.05
C LYS A 67 -30.24 2.35 1.49
N ASP A 68 -29.38 1.86 0.59
CA ASP A 68 -28.32 2.64 -0.03
C ASP A 68 -28.92 3.88 -0.70
N GLU A 69 -28.84 5.02 -0.03
CA GLU A 69 -29.04 6.32 -0.65
C GLU A 69 -27.86 6.56 -1.58
N LYS A 70 -27.95 5.94 -2.76
CA LYS A 70 -27.07 6.15 -3.88
C LYS A 70 -27.17 7.61 -4.28
N LYS A 71 -26.27 8.46 -3.76
CA LYS A 71 -26.15 9.85 -4.16
C LYS A 71 -25.81 9.88 -5.65
N ILE A 72 -26.82 10.21 -6.46
CA ILE A 72 -26.68 10.33 -7.90
C ILE A 72 -25.77 11.53 -8.19
N LYS A 73 -24.56 11.26 -8.68
CA LYS A 73 -23.63 12.32 -9.09
C LYS A 73 -23.88 12.62 -10.57
N LYS A 74 -23.90 13.90 -10.93
CA LYS A 74 -24.03 14.35 -12.33
C LYS A 74 -22.70 14.90 -12.82
N TYR A 75 -22.38 14.68 -14.08
CA TYR A 75 -21.20 15.18 -14.75
C TYR A 75 -21.60 15.89 -16.05
N ILE A 76 -20.99 17.03 -16.34
CA ILE A 76 -21.19 17.74 -17.61
C ILE A 76 -19.98 17.45 -18.48
N VAL A 77 -20.22 16.79 -19.62
CA VAL A 77 -19.18 16.43 -20.59
C VAL A 77 -18.51 17.71 -21.10
N LYS A 78 -17.18 17.71 -21.16
CA LYS A 78 -16.37 18.80 -21.71
C LYS A 78 -15.84 18.42 -23.09
N GLU A 79 -15.36 19.42 -23.80
CA GLU A 79 -14.70 19.20 -25.09
C GLU A 79 -13.47 18.30 -24.93
N GLY A 80 -13.36 17.27 -25.77
CA GLY A 80 -12.30 16.26 -25.71
C GLY A 80 -12.51 15.15 -24.67
N ASP A 81 -13.59 15.18 -23.89
CA ASP A 81 -13.91 14.08 -22.99
C ASP A 81 -14.38 12.82 -23.75
N TYR A 82 -14.08 11.67 -23.17
CA TYR A 82 -14.60 10.38 -23.59
C TYR A 82 -14.98 9.58 -22.35
N LEU A 83 -15.95 8.66 -22.47
CA LEU A 83 -16.54 7.97 -21.30
C LEU A 83 -15.48 7.27 -20.43
N TRP A 84 -14.40 6.77 -21.03
CA TRP A 84 -13.27 6.17 -20.29
C TRP A 84 -12.56 7.17 -19.38
N ILE A 85 -12.21 8.37 -19.85
CA ILE A 85 -11.59 9.40 -18.98
C ILE A 85 -12.55 9.79 -17.86
N ILE A 86 -13.83 9.98 -18.18
CA ILE A 86 -14.83 10.39 -17.17
C ILE A 86 -14.93 9.30 -16.10
N ALA A 87 -14.96 8.03 -16.50
CA ALA A 87 -14.98 6.89 -15.58
C ALA A 87 -13.70 6.81 -14.73
N LEU A 88 -12.54 6.95 -15.35
CA LEU A 88 -11.25 6.95 -14.66
C LEU A 88 -11.15 8.10 -13.65
N GLN A 89 -11.63 9.29 -14.00
CA GLN A 89 -11.65 10.45 -13.09
C GLN A 89 -12.68 10.31 -11.97
N ALA A 90 -13.85 9.73 -12.24
CA ALA A 90 -14.92 9.61 -11.28
C ALA A 90 -14.73 8.44 -10.30
N TYR A 91 -14.19 7.32 -10.79
CA TYR A 91 -14.13 6.05 -10.07
C TYR A 91 -12.72 5.49 -9.89
N GLY A 92 -11.71 6.04 -10.58
CA GLY A 92 -10.36 5.44 -10.63
C GLY A 92 -10.30 4.17 -11.49
N ASP A 93 -11.40 3.80 -12.16
CA ASP A 93 -11.52 2.63 -13.02
C ASP A 93 -12.08 3.06 -14.37
N GLY A 94 -11.25 2.97 -15.40
CA GLY A 94 -11.66 3.28 -16.77
C GLY A 94 -12.82 2.41 -17.23
N TYR A 95 -12.84 1.12 -16.88
CA TYR A 95 -13.89 0.17 -17.29
C TYR A 95 -15.26 0.48 -16.70
N ALA A 96 -15.34 1.33 -15.66
CA ALA A 96 -16.60 1.82 -15.14
C ALA A 96 -17.40 2.65 -16.17
N TRP A 97 -16.80 3.00 -17.32
CA TRP A 97 -17.48 3.62 -18.46
C TRP A 97 -18.71 2.83 -18.91
N VAL A 98 -18.68 1.48 -18.82
CA VAL A 98 -19.80 0.61 -19.19
C VAL A 98 -21.03 0.92 -18.33
N LYS A 99 -20.82 1.08 -17.02
CA LYS A 99 -21.90 1.42 -16.08
C LYS A 99 -22.46 2.82 -16.34
N ILE A 100 -21.61 3.76 -16.72
CA ILE A 100 -22.04 5.11 -17.12
C ILE A 100 -22.89 5.03 -18.40
N ALA A 101 -22.44 4.28 -19.40
CA ALA A 101 -23.16 4.09 -20.65
C ALA A 101 -24.53 3.46 -20.43
N GLU A 102 -24.59 2.36 -19.68
CA GLU A 102 -25.84 1.69 -19.29
C GLU A 102 -26.78 2.64 -18.55
N LYS A 103 -26.26 3.39 -17.58
CA LYS A 103 -27.06 4.30 -16.75
C LYS A 103 -27.66 5.44 -17.57
N ASN A 104 -26.96 5.90 -18.60
CA ASN A 104 -27.37 6.99 -19.48
C ASN A 104 -27.98 6.51 -20.82
N LYS A 105 -28.15 5.20 -21.00
CA LYS A 105 -28.67 4.58 -22.23
C LYS A 105 -27.88 4.98 -23.48
N ILE A 106 -26.55 5.04 -23.35
CA ILE A 106 -25.64 5.35 -24.45
C ILE A 106 -25.24 4.03 -25.13
N ASN A 107 -25.66 3.85 -26.39
CA ASN A 107 -25.37 2.64 -27.16
C ASN A 107 -23.94 2.64 -27.71
N ASN A 108 -23.51 3.78 -28.25
CA ASN A 108 -22.16 3.99 -28.75
C ASN A 108 -21.39 4.86 -27.76
N PRO A 109 -20.31 4.37 -27.14
CA PRO A 109 -19.55 5.11 -26.13
C PRO A 109 -18.93 6.42 -26.64
N ASN A 110 -18.77 6.56 -27.95
CA ASN A 110 -18.23 7.73 -28.60
C ASN A 110 -19.30 8.80 -28.91
N ASP A 111 -20.59 8.48 -28.77
CA ASP A 111 -21.70 9.40 -29.01
C ASP A 111 -22.00 10.24 -27.76
N ILE A 112 -20.97 10.90 -27.23
CA ILE A 112 -21.13 11.91 -26.19
C ILE A 112 -20.74 13.28 -26.72
N THR A 113 -21.52 14.30 -26.38
CA THR A 113 -21.28 15.67 -26.84
C THR A 113 -20.94 16.60 -25.68
N PRO A 114 -20.05 17.61 -25.91
CA PRO A 114 -19.78 18.62 -24.90
C PRO A 114 -21.07 19.32 -24.44
N GLY A 115 -21.24 19.50 -23.14
CA GLY A 115 -22.45 20.02 -22.50
C GLY A 115 -23.48 18.95 -22.11
N GLN A 116 -23.33 17.71 -22.58
CA GLN A 116 -24.21 16.62 -22.18
C GLN A 116 -24.08 16.31 -20.69
N VAL A 117 -25.22 16.09 -20.02
CA VAL A 117 -25.24 15.71 -18.60
C VAL A 117 -25.29 14.19 -18.47
N LEU A 118 -24.24 13.61 -17.89
CA LEU A 118 -24.16 12.20 -17.57
C LEU A 118 -24.50 11.94 -16.10
N ILE A 119 -25.31 10.92 -15.88
CA ILE A 119 -25.60 10.36 -14.57
C ILE A 119 -24.52 9.33 -14.25
N LEU A 120 -23.74 9.63 -13.21
CA LEU A 120 -22.73 8.74 -12.68
C LEU A 120 -23.38 7.79 -11.65
N PRO A 121 -23.35 6.46 -11.87
CA PRO A 121 -23.87 5.46 -10.94
C PRO A 121 -22.96 5.22 -9.73
#